data_AF-A0A9X0CL75-F1
#
_entry.id   AF-A0A9X0CL75-F1
#
_cell.length_a   1.000
_cell.length_b   1.000
_cell.length_c   1.000
_cell.angle_alpha   90.00
_cell.angle_beta   90.00
_cell.angle_gamma   90.00
#
_symmetry.space_group_name_H-M   'P 1'
#
loop_
_entity.id
_entity.type
_entity.pdbx_description
1 polymer ?
#
loop_
_entity_poly.entity_id
_entity_poly.type
_entity_poly.pdbx_seq_one_letter_code
_entity_poly.pdbx_strand_id
1 'polypeptide(L)'
;MFRQRKRTSKEVAVAGGKRSRLSKAPMYTPHRKVFCKGAQDKHQPWAALGAWFLGPKAENGDVFRDLLTRAVDRHAAFRQNYFPFDPPYITDDLREAGSFKDAMEKLKSEMDNLQKELMNSVPFFSSRYKGHVLWETAMPS
;
A
#
# COMPACT_ATOMS: atom_id res chain seq x y z
N MET A 1 -27.32 -50.22 -23.50
CA MET A 1 -28.65 -49.84 -22.96
C MET A 1 -28.55 -48.47 -22.30
N PHE A 2 -28.92 -47.40 -23.01
CA PHE A 2 -28.86 -46.03 -22.49
C PHE A 2 -30.17 -45.67 -21.77
N ARG A 3 -30.08 -45.39 -20.47
CA ARG A 3 -31.22 -45.08 -19.60
C ARG A 3 -31.54 -43.58 -19.69
N GLN A 4 -32.58 -43.21 -20.44
CA GLN A 4 -33.03 -41.82 -20.55
C GLN A 4 -33.57 -41.32 -19.20
N ARG A 5 -33.01 -40.22 -18.69
CA ARG A 5 -33.46 -39.55 -17.47
C ARG A 5 -34.57 -38.56 -17.84
N LYS A 6 -35.83 -38.93 -17.55
CA LYS A 6 -37.00 -38.05 -17.75
C LYS A 6 -36.90 -36.82 -16.83
N ARG A 7 -36.88 -35.61 -17.40
CA ARG A 7 -37.07 -34.36 -16.65
C ARG A 7 -38.57 -34.15 -16.47
N THR A 8 -39.06 -34.21 -15.23
CA THR A 8 -40.43 -33.82 -14.88
C THR A 8 -40.46 -32.32 -14.62
N SER A 9 -41.15 -31.58 -15.49
CA SER A 9 -41.55 -30.19 -15.28
C SER A 9 -42.65 -30.11 -14.22
N LYS A 10 -42.48 -29.21 -13.26
CA LYS A 10 -43.57 -28.64 -12.45
C LYS A 10 -43.36 -27.13 -12.38
N GLU A 11 -44.14 -26.39 -13.16
CA GLU A 11 -44.67 -25.07 -12.78
C GLU A 11 -45.68 -25.29 -11.62
N VAL A 12 -45.98 -24.41 -10.66
CA VAL A 12 -46.22 -22.96 -10.64
C VAL A 12 -46.10 -22.50 -9.17
N ALA A 13 -45.59 -21.27 -8.92
CA ALA A 13 -46.14 -20.32 -7.93
C ALA A 13 -45.27 -19.05 -7.91
N VAL A 14 -45.75 -18.01 -8.59
CA VAL A 14 -45.19 -16.66 -8.60
C VAL A 14 -45.55 -15.97 -7.28
N ALA A 15 -44.58 -15.77 -6.40
CA ALA A 15 -44.67 -14.80 -5.32
C ALA A 15 -43.65 -13.68 -5.61
N GLY A 16 -44.13 -12.62 -6.26
CA GLY A 16 -43.36 -11.44 -6.64
C GLY A 16 -42.95 -10.59 -5.44
N GLY A 17 -42.00 -11.06 -4.65
CA GLY A 17 -41.23 -10.20 -3.76
C GLY A 17 -40.14 -9.50 -4.56
N LYS A 18 -40.24 -8.18 -4.75
CA LYS A 18 -39.16 -7.35 -5.30
C LYS A 18 -37.92 -7.56 -4.42
N ARG A 19 -36.97 -8.40 -4.85
CA ARG A 19 -35.63 -8.42 -4.25
C ARG A 19 -35.10 -6.99 -4.34
N SER A 20 -34.88 -6.34 -3.21
CA SER A 20 -34.16 -5.08 -3.18
C SER A 20 -32.87 -5.31 -3.96
N ARG A 21 -32.59 -4.43 -4.94
CA ARG A 21 -31.31 -4.48 -5.66
C ARG A 21 -30.25 -4.32 -4.58
N LEU A 22 -29.60 -5.43 -4.22
CA LEU A 22 -28.42 -5.41 -3.36
C LEU A 22 -27.52 -4.33 -3.94
N SER A 23 -27.25 -3.30 -3.14
CA SER A 23 -26.25 -2.28 -3.46
C SER A 23 -25.03 -3.00 -4.02
N LYS A 24 -24.50 -2.53 -5.16
CA LYS A 24 -23.35 -3.14 -5.85
C LYS A 24 -22.37 -3.64 -4.79
N ALA A 25 -22.17 -4.96 -4.71
CA ALA A 25 -21.27 -5.55 -3.74
C ALA A 25 -19.93 -4.79 -3.85
N PRO A 26 -19.35 -4.31 -2.75
CA PRO A 26 -18.10 -3.61 -2.83
C PRO A 26 -17.09 -4.57 -3.48
N MET A 27 -16.38 -4.05 -4.50
CA MET A 27 -15.41 -4.82 -5.29
C MET A 27 -14.42 -5.58 -4.40
N TYR A 28 -14.20 -5.08 -3.18
CA TYR A 28 -13.41 -5.71 -2.13
C TYR A 28 -14.33 -6.02 -0.94
N THR A 29 -14.79 -7.27 -0.85
CA THR A 29 -15.29 -7.84 0.41
C THR A 29 -14.20 -8.76 0.95
N PRO A 30 -13.77 -8.62 2.21
CA PRO A 30 -12.81 -9.53 2.82
C PRO A 30 -13.53 -10.84 3.18
N HIS A 31 -14.12 -11.53 2.21
CA HIS A 31 -14.61 -12.87 2.43
C HIS A 31 -14.65 -13.72 1.17
N ARG A 32 -13.50 -14.33 0.87
CA ARG A 32 -13.50 -15.66 0.30
C ARG A 32 -12.70 -16.54 1.27
N LYS A 33 -13.39 -17.30 2.12
CA LYS A 33 -12.77 -18.49 2.72
C LYS A 33 -12.36 -19.37 1.56
N VAL A 34 -11.09 -19.27 1.15
CA VAL A 34 -10.54 -20.10 0.09
C VAL A 34 -10.64 -21.52 0.61
N PHE A 35 -11.35 -22.37 -0.12
CA PHE A 35 -11.56 -23.77 0.20
C PHE A 35 -10.22 -24.52 0.15
N CYS A 36 -9.40 -24.40 1.20
CA CYS A 36 -8.31 -25.32 1.46
C CYS A 36 -8.82 -26.36 2.45
N LYS A 37 -9.55 -27.37 1.96
CA LYS A 37 -9.76 -28.59 2.72
C LYS A 37 -8.42 -29.34 2.76
N GLY A 38 -7.72 -29.28 3.90
CA GLY A 38 -6.71 -30.28 4.23
C GLY A 38 -5.26 -29.82 4.41
N ALA A 39 -4.98 -28.61 4.90
CA ALA A 39 -3.62 -28.27 5.34
C ALA A 39 -3.67 -27.66 6.75
N GLN A 40 -3.21 -28.43 7.74
CA GLN A 40 -2.93 -27.97 9.11
C GLN A 40 -1.57 -27.26 9.18
N ASP A 41 -1.19 -26.53 8.13
CA ASP A 41 -0.02 -25.68 8.17
C ASP A 41 -0.51 -24.28 8.56
N LYS A 42 -0.24 -23.88 9.81
CA LYS A 42 -0.77 -22.63 10.38
C LYS A 42 -0.15 -21.37 9.76
N HIS A 43 0.87 -21.54 8.92
CA HIS A 43 1.51 -20.45 8.21
C HIS A 43 0.63 -19.99 7.04
N GLN A 44 0.13 -18.77 7.10
CA GLN A 44 -0.66 -18.16 6.04
C GLN A 44 0.29 -17.44 5.07
N PRO A 45 0.70 -18.05 3.93
CA PRO A 45 1.73 -17.47 3.06
C PRO A 45 1.32 -16.11 2.46
N TRP A 46 0.02 -15.89 2.26
CA TRP A 46 -0.53 -14.62 1.79
C TRP A 46 -0.40 -13.50 2.85
N ALA A 47 -0.40 -13.85 4.13
CA ALA A 47 -0.19 -12.89 5.21
C ALA A 47 1.26 -12.41 5.24
N ALA A 48 2.21 -13.33 5.01
CA ALA A 48 3.62 -12.98 4.84
C ALA A 48 3.82 -12.04 3.65
N LEU A 49 3.14 -12.28 2.51
CA LEU A 49 3.20 -11.40 1.34
C LEU A 49 2.64 -9.99 1.64
N GLY A 50 1.58 -9.89 2.44
CA GLY A 50 0.99 -8.62 2.84
C GLY A 50 1.95 -7.72 3.62
N ALA A 51 2.98 -8.26 4.27
CA ALA A 51 3.98 -7.49 5.01
C ALA A 51 5.04 -6.81 4.12
N TRP A 52 5.10 -7.13 2.83
CA TRP A 52 6.14 -6.61 1.92
C TRP A 52 5.73 -5.33 1.20
N PHE A 53 4.44 -4.98 1.20
CA PHE A 53 3.88 -3.85 0.46
C PHE A 53 3.29 -2.81 1.42
N LEU A 54 3.15 -1.56 0.96
CA LEU A 54 2.51 -0.50 1.75
C LEU A 54 0.99 -0.73 1.82
N GLY A 55 0.42 -1.21 0.73
CA GLY A 55 -0.99 -1.57 0.58
C GLY A 55 -1.80 -0.48 -0.13
N PRO A 56 -2.94 -0.85 -0.76
CA PRO A 56 -3.74 0.05 -1.58
C PRO A 56 -4.34 1.22 -0.81
N LYS A 57 -4.40 1.15 0.53
CA LYS A 57 -4.83 2.24 1.41
C LYS A 57 -3.78 2.61 2.45
N ALA A 58 -2.51 2.27 2.20
CA ALA A 58 -1.43 2.46 3.15
C ALA A 58 -1.68 1.77 4.51
N GLU A 59 -2.21 0.56 4.48
CA GLU A 59 -2.46 -0.26 5.67
C GLU A 59 -1.20 -0.49 6.52
N ASN A 60 -0.02 -0.54 5.87
CA ASN A 60 1.27 -0.69 6.53
C ASN A 60 2.05 0.64 6.67
N GLY A 61 1.38 1.79 6.58
CA GLY A 61 2.01 3.11 6.60
C GLY A 61 2.84 3.40 7.84
N ASP A 62 2.37 2.99 9.02
CA ASP A 62 3.09 3.19 10.28
C ASP A 62 4.42 2.42 10.31
N VAL A 63 4.40 1.17 9.83
CA VAL A 63 5.58 0.31 9.74
C VAL A 63 6.57 0.88 8.74
N PHE A 64 6.09 1.32 7.58
CA PHE A 64 6.94 1.91 6.55
C PHE A 64 7.63 3.19 7.04
N ARG A 65 6.89 4.07 7.73
CA ARG A 65 7.45 5.30 8.32
C ARG A 65 8.54 4.98 9.34
N ASP A 66 8.29 4.03 10.24
CA ASP A 66 9.26 3.62 11.25
C ASP A 66 10.54 3.04 10.63
N LEU A 67 10.41 2.19 9.61
CA LEU A 67 11.57 1.66 8.86
C LEU A 67 12.38 2.77 8.18
N LEU A 68 11.72 3.74 7.54
CA LEU A 68 12.37 4.87 6.91
C LEU A 68 13.11 5.76 7.93
N THR A 69 12.47 6.08 9.05
CA THR A 69 13.10 6.87 10.11
C THR A 69 14.34 6.17 10.65
N ARG A 70 14.25 4.88 10.96
CA ARG A 70 15.41 4.09 11.43
C ARG A 70 16.54 4.05 10.40
N ALA A 71 16.22 3.89 9.11
CA ALA A 71 17.23 3.88 8.06
C ALA A 71 17.97 5.22 7.95
N VAL A 72 17.23 6.34 7.99
CA VAL A 72 17.79 7.69 7.98
C VAL A 72 18.65 7.94 9.22
N ASP A 73 18.15 7.60 10.41
CA ASP A 73 18.87 7.77 11.66
C ASP A 73 20.16 6.94 11.69
N ARG A 74 20.11 5.70 11.18
CA ARG A 74 21.28 4.84 11.08
C ARG A 74 22.33 5.41 10.14
N HIS A 75 21.92 5.98 9.01
CA HIS A 75 22.83 6.64 8.07
C HIS A 75 23.42 7.92 8.64
N ALA A 76 22.62 8.70 9.37
CA ALA A 76 23.09 9.91 10.04
C ALA A 76 24.12 9.57 11.13
N ALA A 77 23.83 8.57 11.96
CA ALA A 77 24.76 8.06 12.97
C ALA A 77 26.07 7.56 12.32
N PHE A 78 25.97 6.82 11.21
CA PHE A 78 27.16 6.36 10.48
C PHE A 78 28.09 7.53 10.08
N ARG A 79 27.53 8.64 9.57
CA ARG A 79 28.33 9.83 9.23
C ARG A 79 29.00 10.47 10.44
N GLN A 80 28.30 10.53 11.57
CA GLN A 80 28.84 11.09 12.81
C GLN A 80 29.95 10.21 13.41
N ASN A 81 29.87 8.89 13.22
CA ASN A 81 30.81 7.93 13.78
C ASN A 81 32.02 7.59 12.88
N TYR A 82 31.99 7.94 11.59
CA TYR A 82 33.07 7.57 10.65
C TYR A 82 34.41 8.20 11.02
N PHE A 83 34.41 9.50 11.37
CA PHE A 83 35.55 10.21 11.96
C PHE A 83 35.06 11.15 13.07
N PRO A 84 35.07 10.72 14.34
CA PRO A 84 34.44 11.45 15.44
C PRO A 84 35.19 12.73 15.85
N PHE A 85 36.44 12.90 15.41
CA PHE A 85 37.27 14.05 15.75
C PHE A 85 37.19 15.18 14.73
N ASP A 86 36.52 14.98 13.60
CA ASP A 86 36.38 16.00 12.56
C ASP A 86 35.36 17.06 12.98
N PRO A 87 35.67 18.36 12.83
CA PRO A 87 34.73 19.43 13.16
C PRO A 87 33.55 19.43 12.17
N PRO A 88 32.34 19.82 12.62
CA PRO A 88 31.19 19.94 11.73
C PRO A 88 31.41 21.06 10.71
N TYR A 89 31.22 20.76 9.43
CA TYR A 89 31.31 21.77 8.36
C TYR A 89 30.15 22.77 8.40
N ILE A 90 28.96 22.28 8.75
CA ILE A 90 27.76 23.11 8.90
C ILE A 90 27.65 23.47 10.39
N THR A 91 28.10 24.68 10.74
CA THR A 91 28.01 25.22 12.11
C THR A 91 26.63 25.81 12.38
N ASP A 92 26.29 26.00 13.66
CA ASP A 92 25.02 26.62 14.04
C ASP A 92 24.93 28.08 13.56
N ASP A 93 26.05 28.83 13.59
CA ASP A 93 26.13 30.18 13.01
C ASP A 93 25.74 30.20 11.52
N LEU A 94 26.19 29.20 10.76
CA LEU A 94 25.86 29.07 9.34
C LEU A 94 24.37 28.73 9.14
N ARG A 95 23.77 27.98 10.06
CA ARG A 95 22.32 27.66 10.02
C ARG A 95 21.46 28.86 10.40
N GLU A 96 21.99 29.77 11.21
CA GLU A 96 21.29 31.00 11.59
C GLU A 96 21.29 32.07 10.50
N ALA A 97 22.26 32.01 9.59
CA ALA A 97 22.37 32.92 8.45
C ALA A 97 21.05 32.99 7.64
N GLY A 98 20.65 34.20 7.25
CA GLY A 98 19.40 34.42 6.51
C GLY A 98 19.34 33.62 5.21
N SER A 99 20.45 33.60 4.45
CA SER A 99 20.55 32.84 3.20
C SER A 99 20.33 31.34 3.37
N PHE A 100 20.75 30.76 4.49
CA PHE A 100 20.52 29.35 4.79
C PHE A 100 19.04 29.08 5.05
N LYS A 101 18.37 29.94 5.82
CA LYS A 101 16.93 29.83 6.12
C LYS A 101 16.09 30.01 4.86
N ASP A 102 16.39 31.02 4.05
CA ASP A 102 15.70 31.27 2.77
C ASP A 102 15.82 30.07 1.83
N ALA A 103 17.02 29.48 1.71
CA ALA A 103 17.23 28.29 0.90
C ALA A 103 16.48 27.07 1.44
N MET A 104 16.42 26.91 2.78
CA MET A 104 15.70 25.82 3.43
C MET A 104 14.18 25.93 3.25
N GLU A 105 13.63 27.14 3.34
CA GLU A 105 12.21 27.41 3.07
C GLU A 105 11.87 27.14 1.62
N LYS A 106 12.70 27.59 0.68
CA LYS A 106 12.53 27.29 -0.74
C LYS A 106 12.53 25.79 -0.98
N LEU A 107 13.48 25.05 -0.40
CA LEU A 107 13.54 23.59 -0.53
C LEU A 107 12.24 22.91 -0.08
N LYS A 108 11.68 23.33 1.06
CA LYS A 108 10.42 22.79 1.58
C LYS A 108 9.25 23.13 0.65
N SER A 109 9.17 24.37 0.18
CA SER A 109 8.11 24.80 -0.75
C SER A 109 8.15 24.01 -2.06
N GLU A 110 9.33 23.80 -2.64
CA GLU A 110 9.46 23.04 -3.90
C GLU A 110 9.11 21.56 -3.69
N MET A 111 9.47 20.98 -2.54
CA MET A 111 9.07 19.61 -2.18
C MET A 111 7.55 19.49 -2.08
N ASP A 112 6.87 20.44 -1.42
CA ASP A 112 5.41 20.44 -1.32
C ASP A 112 4.73 20.63 -2.68
N ASN A 113 5.32 21.44 -3.56
CA ASN A 113 4.84 21.63 -4.93
C ASN A 113 4.98 20.34 -5.75
N LEU A 114 6.14 19.69 -5.69
CA LEU A 114 6.37 18.41 -6.34
C LEU A 114 5.38 17.34 -5.87
N GLN A 115 5.10 17.27 -4.56
CA GLN A 115 4.12 16.33 -4.02
C GLN A 115 2.71 16.58 -4.57
N LYS A 116 2.28 17.84 -4.67
CA LYS A 116 0.98 18.20 -5.26
C LYS A 116 0.89 17.79 -6.73
N GLU A 117 1.98 17.96 -7.50
CA GLU A 117 2.02 17.53 -8.90
C GLU A 117 1.95 16.00 -9.03
N LEU A 118 2.64 15.27 -8.16
CA LEU A 118 2.61 13.81 -8.13
C LEU A 118 1.24 13.24 -7.75
N MET A 119 0.42 13.96 -6.98
CA MET A 119 -0.96 13.55 -6.71
C MET A 119 -1.84 13.48 -7.96
N ASN A 120 -1.47 14.19 -9.05
CA ASN A 120 -2.17 14.12 -10.33
C ASN A 120 -1.76 12.92 -11.19
N SER A 121 -0.81 12.10 -10.72
CA SER A 121 -0.37 10.90 -11.42
C SER A 121 -1.39 9.76 -11.34
N VAL A 122 -1.23 8.75 -12.21
CA VAL A 122 -2.13 7.59 -12.25
C VAL A 122 -1.92 6.73 -10.99
N PRO A 123 -2.96 6.44 -10.20
CA PRO A 123 -2.83 5.68 -8.96
C PRO A 123 -2.65 4.18 -9.23
N PHE A 124 -1.43 3.76 -9.57
CA PHE A 124 -1.10 2.37 -9.92
C PHE A 124 -1.13 1.41 -8.71
N PHE A 125 -0.99 1.94 -7.48
CA PHE A 125 -1.16 1.18 -6.24
C PHE A 125 -2.63 0.75 -6.00
N SER A 126 -3.59 1.37 -6.71
CA SER A 126 -4.97 0.96 -6.60
C SER A 126 -5.19 -0.37 -7.32
N SER A 127 -5.83 -1.31 -6.65
CA SER A 127 -6.23 -2.59 -7.24
C SER A 127 -7.30 -2.48 -8.34
N ARG A 128 -7.83 -1.26 -8.58
CA ARG A 128 -8.65 -0.92 -9.75
C ARG A 128 -7.81 -0.72 -11.02
N TYR A 129 -6.53 -0.40 -10.88
CA TYR A 129 -5.61 -0.27 -12.00
C TYR A 129 -5.25 -1.67 -12.53
N LYS A 130 -5.60 -1.93 -13.80
CA LYS A 130 -5.39 -3.22 -14.49
C LYS A 130 -4.99 -3.01 -15.96
N GLY A 131 -4.11 -2.03 -16.20
CA GLY A 131 -3.69 -1.65 -17.54
C GLY A 131 -2.45 -2.41 -17.99
N HIS A 132 -1.28 -1.85 -17.69
CA HIS A 132 0.02 -2.42 -18.07
C HIS A 132 0.63 -3.29 -16.97
N VAL A 133 1.82 -3.84 -17.23
CA VAL A 133 2.62 -4.65 -16.28
C VAL A 133 3.25 -3.72 -15.24
N LEU A 134 2.40 -3.08 -14.44
CA LEU A 134 2.79 -2.19 -13.36
C LEU A 134 1.92 -2.53 -12.14
N TRP A 135 2.60 -2.74 -11.02
CA TRP A 135 1.99 -2.94 -9.72
C TRP A 135 2.74 -2.14 -8.66
N GLU A 136 2.20 -2.09 -7.46
CA GLU A 136 2.85 -1.47 -6.29
C GLU A 136 4.25 -2.07 -6.04
N THR A 137 5.21 -1.21 -5.70
CA THR A 137 6.58 -1.58 -5.36
C THR A 137 6.66 -2.19 -3.96
N ALA A 138 7.59 -3.12 -3.74
CA ALA A 138 7.84 -3.66 -2.42
C ALA A 138 8.48 -2.57 -1.53
N MET A 139 8.15 -2.53 -0.24
CA MET A 139 8.72 -1.57 0.71
C MET A 139 10.27 -1.58 0.79
N PRO A 140 11.00 -2.70 0.64
CA PRO A 140 12.46 -2.70 0.73
C PRO A 140 13.20 -2.34 -0.57
N SER A 141 12.52 -2.18 -1.72
CA SER A 141 13.17 -1.87 -3.01
C SER A 141 13.62 -0.42 -3.09
#